data_AF-A0A0S8KKV1-F1
#
_entry.id   AF-A0A0S8KKV1-F1
#
_cell.length_a   1.000
_cell.length_b   1.000
_cell.length_c   1.000
_cell.angle_alpha   90.00
_cell.angle_beta   90.00
_cell.angle_gamma   90.00
#
_symmetry.space_group_name_H-M   'P 1'
#
loop_
_entity.id
_entity.type
_entity.pdbx_description
1 polymer ?
#
loop_
_entity_poly.entity_id
_entity_poly.type
_entity_poly.pdbx_seq_one_letter_code
_entity_poly.pdbx_strand_id
1 'polypeptide(L)' 'MLKDKDVKQIVTLAMDLHGIVFPHPGEYRFQLFAGGYLLGERRITCRKIKLLPKAGADEHKED' A
#
# COMPACT_ATOMS: atom_id res chain seq x y z
N MET A 1 -19.13 -10.85 -38.21
CA MET A 1 -18.77 -11.56 -36.96
C MET A 1 -17.44 -11.00 -36.49
N LEU A 2 -17.48 -9.91 -35.72
CA LEU A 2 -16.27 -9.30 -35.16
C LEU A 2 -15.83 -10.18 -34.00
N LYS A 3 -14.65 -10.79 -34.12
CA LYS A 3 -13.99 -11.52 -33.03
C LYS A 3 -13.78 -10.54 -31.89
N ASP A 4 -14.43 -10.78 -30.75
CA ASP A 4 -14.13 -10.10 -29.50
C ASP A 4 -12.64 -10.31 -29.23
N LYS A 5 -11.85 -9.27 -29.51
CA LYS A 5 -10.46 -9.22 -29.06
C LYS A 5 -10.54 -9.26 -27.54
N ASP A 6 -9.89 -10.24 -26.95
CA ASP A 6 -9.74 -10.40 -25.51
C ASP A 6 -8.98 -9.17 -24.96
N VAL A 7 -9.71 -8.07 -24.75
CA VAL A 7 -9.17 -6.83 -24.25
C VAL A 7 -8.96 -7.04 -22.75
N LYS A 8 -7.85 -7.68 -22.38
CA LYS A 8 -7.29 -7.57 -21.03
C LYS A 8 -6.90 -6.10 -20.84
N GLN A 9 -7.88 -5.26 -20.52
CA GLN A 9 -7.64 -3.91 -20.04
C GLN A 9 -6.89 -4.08 -18.71
N ILE A 10 -5.58 -3.87 -18.75
CA ILE A 10 -4.77 -3.72 -17.55
C ILE A 10 -5.20 -2.38 -16.94
N VAL A 11 -6.27 -2.42 -16.15
CA VAL A 11 -6.65 -1.28 -15.32
C VAL A 11 -5.66 -1.27 -14.17
N THR A 12 -4.65 -0.39 -14.25
CA THR A 12 -3.90 0.01 -13.05
C THR A 12 -4.85 0.83 -12.20
N LEU A 13 -5.66 0.14 -11.39
CA LEU A 13 -6.52 0.78 -10.41
C LEU A 13 -5.61 1.27 -9.28
N ALA A 14 -5.10 2.50 -9.43
CA ALA A 14 -4.48 3.24 -8.34
C ALA A 14 -5.61 3.64 -7.38
N MET A 15 -6.04 2.72 -6.54
CA MET A 15 -6.90 3.06 -5.42
C MET A 15 -6.07 3.89 -4.45
N ASP A 16 -6.40 5.16 -4.32
CA ASP A 16 -5.91 5.98 -3.22
C ASP A 16 -6.68 5.55 -1.95
N LEU A 17 -6.16 4.50 -1.31
CA LEU A 17 -6.79 3.86 -0.17
C LEU A 17 -6.60 4.73 1.08
N HIS A 18 -7.54 5.64 1.29
CA HIS A 18 -7.62 6.44 2.51
C HIS A 18 -8.33 5.68 3.62
N GLY A 19 -7.85 5.85 4.86
CA GLY A 19 -8.54 5.35 6.06
C GLY A 19 -8.30 3.89 6.41
N ILE A 20 -7.39 3.17 5.73
CA ILE A 20 -6.99 1.82 6.15
C ILE A 20 -6.00 1.93 7.32
N VAL A 21 -6.38 1.36 8.46
CA VAL A 21 -5.52 1.25 9.63
C VAL A 21 -4.97 -0.17 9.74
N PHE A 22 -3.65 -0.29 9.93
CA PHE A 22 -2.97 -1.54 10.23
C PHE A 22 -2.74 -1.64 11.75
N PRO A 23 -3.65 -2.25 12.53
CA PRO A 23 -3.64 -2.16 13.99
C PRO A 23 -2.41 -2.80 14.63
N HIS A 24 -1.80 -3.77 13.95
CA HIS A 24 -0.62 -4.48 14.43
C HIS A 24 0.47 -4.56 13.35
N PRO A 25 1.76 -4.57 13.74
CA PRO A 25 2.83 -4.90 12.79
C PRO A 25 2.64 -6.32 12.27
N GLY A 26 2.92 -6.54 10.99
CA GLY A 26 2.74 -7.84 10.36
C GLY A 26 2.51 -7.74 8.86
N GLU A 27 2.13 -8.87 8.29
CA GLU A 27 1.80 -8.97 6.88
C GLU A 27 0.30 -8.92 6.67
N TYR A 28 -0.12 -8.05 5.76
CA TYR A 28 -1.49 -7.89 5.35
C TYR A 28 -1.62 -8.31 3.88
N ARG A 29 -2.77 -8.90 3.54
CA ARG A 29 -3.11 -9.25 2.16
C ARG A 29 -4.23 -8.35 1.68
N PHE A 30 -3.93 -7.55 0.68
CA PHE A 30 -4.94 -6.81 -0.05
C PHE A 30 -5.41 -7.66 -1.23
N GLN A 31 -6.72 -7.82 -1.39
CA GLN A 31 -7.31 -8.65 -2.44
C GLN A 31 -8.46 -7.87 -3.11
N LEU A 32 -8.45 -7.85 -4.44
CA LEU A 32 -9.51 -7.25 -5.24
C LEU A 32 -10.39 -8.35 -5.81
N PHE A 33 -11.69 -8.29 -5.52
CA PHE A 33 -12.67 -9.23 -6.05
C PHE A 33 -13.69 -8.51 -6.94
N ALA A 34 -14.16 -9.19 -7.99
CA ALA A 34 -15.32 -8.77 -8.77
C ALA A 34 -16.22 -9.97 -9.03
N GLY A 35 -17.48 -9.92 -8.59
CA GLY A 35 -18.41 -11.04 -8.74
C GLY A 35 -17.92 -12.35 -8.08
N GLY A 36 -17.14 -12.25 -7.00
CA GLY A 36 -16.50 -13.41 -6.35
C GLY A 36 -15.21 -13.90 -7.01
N TYR A 37 -14.83 -13.38 -8.18
CA TYR A 37 -13.56 -13.70 -8.82
C TYR A 37 -12.44 -12.83 -8.28
N LEU A 38 -11.34 -13.45 -7.82
CA LEU A 38 -10.12 -12.75 -7.43
C LEU A 38 -9.46 -12.15 -8.67
N LEU A 39 -9.47 -10.82 -8.78
CA LEU A 39 -8.86 -10.07 -9.88
C LEU A 39 -7.37 -9.78 -9.63
N GLY A 40 -6.96 -9.69 -8.37
CA GLY A 40 -5.57 -9.44 -8.02
C GLY A 40 -5.32 -9.38 -6.52
N GLU A 41 -4.06 -9.50 -6.14
CA GLU A 41 -3.64 -9.40 -4.75
C GLU A 41 -2.27 -8.75 -4.58
N ARG A 42 -2.07 -8.14 -3.41
CA ARG A 42 -0.80 -7.56 -3.00
C ARG A 42 -0.55 -7.85 -1.53
N ARG A 43 0.70 -8.18 -1.20
CA ARG A 43 1.16 -8.26 0.19
C ARG A 43 1.67 -6.90 0.64
N ILE A 44 1.22 -6.46 1.80
CA ILE A 44 1.64 -5.23 2.45
C ILE A 44 2.33 -5.61 3.75
N THR A 45 3.61 -5.26 3.90
CA THR A 45 4.36 -5.49 5.13
C THR A 45 4.30 -4.24 5.99
N CYS A 46 3.53 -4.27 7.08
CA CYS A 46 3.49 -3.21 8.07
C CYS A 46 4.58 -3.47 9.12
N ARG A 47 5.53 -2.54 9.27
CA ARG A 47 6.62 -2.63 10.25
C ARG A 47 6.57 -1.44 11.19
N LYS A 48 6.70 -1.72 12.49
CA LYS A 48 6.96 -0.67 13.49
C LYS A 48 8.44 -0.34 13.46
N ILE A 49 8.79 0.83 12.95
CA ILE A 49 10.16 1.34 12.98
C ILE A 49 10.37 2.23 14.20
N LYS A 50 11.48 2.06 14.90
CA LYS A 50 11.95 3.06 15.85
C LYS A 50 12.76 4.07 15.04
N LEU A 51 12.26 5.30 14.93
CA LEU A 51 13.09 6.39 14.43
C LEU A 51 14.18 6.65 15.48
N LEU A 52 15.43 6.45 15.09
CA LEU A 52 16.54 6.91 15.92
C LEU A 52 16.48 8.44 16.00
N PRO A 53 16.85 9.04 17.14
CA PRO A 53 16.99 10.49 17.22
C PRO A 53 17.90 10.95 16.09
N LYS A 54 17.44 11.92 15.31
CA LYS A 54 18.24 12.54 14.26
C LYS A 54 19.48 13.14 14.94
N ALA A 55 20.66 12.61 14.66
CA ALA A 55 21.90 13.22 15.12
C ALA A 55 21.99 14.61 14.46
N GLY A 56 21.93 15.68 15.26
CA GLY A 56 22.00 17.06 14.78
C GLY A 56 20.83 17.97 15.15
N ALA A 57 20.20 17.80 16.32
CA ALA A 57 19.63 18.96 16.99
C ALA A 57 20.81 19.74 17.58
N ASP A 58 21.37 20.64 16.78
CA ASP A 58 22.44 21.55 17.16
C ASP A 58 21.98 22.33 18.40
N GLU A 59 22.70 22.15 19.51
CA GLU A 59 22.50 22.94 20.71
C GLU A 59 22.99 24.37 20.40
N HIS A 60 22.08 25.21 19.91
CA HIS A 60 22.28 26.65 19.94
C HIS A 60 22.38 27.06 21.42
N LYS A 61 23.61 27.16 21.93
CA LYS A 61 23.93 27.97 23.09
C LYS A 61 23.74 29.43 22.68
N GLU A 62 22.80 30.10 23.33
CA GLU A 62 22.73 31.55 23.38
C GLU A 62 23.36 32.00 24.70
N ASP A 63 24.23 33.01 24.58
CA ASP A 63 25.10 33.59 25.62
C ASP A 63 24.37 34.20 26.82
#